data_AF-E0VBD0-F1
#
_entry.id   AF-E0VBD0-F1
#
_cell.length_a   1.000
_cell.length_b   1.000
_cell.length_c   1.000
_cell.angle_alpha   90.00
_cell.angle_beta   90.00
_cell.angle_gamma   90.00
#
_symmetry.space_group_name_H-M   'P 1'
#
loop_
_entity.id
_entity.type
_entity.pdbx_description
1 polymer ?
#
loop_
_entity_poly.entity_id
_entity_poly.type
_entity_poly.pdbx_seq_one_letter_code
_entity_poly.pdbx_strand_id
1 'polypeptide(L)'
;MGAALKKYYCDFCNRYFNDDKNTRAKHESSVSHINLKKEHYNMFRDPETILKEETVKKPCRKFHNEGFCSFGGSCTFSHYSQEDLDKIRQEIFISNSFNFDNLTIEDWLVKYNRELEEKNIKNNKLLWSSELPPELLLNAQLLPPSLLPFPIKNIIDIDLETWG
;
A
#
# COMPACT_ATOMS: atom_id res chain seq x y z
N MET A 1 16.04 39.83 -21.13
CA MET A 1 15.15 38.89 -20.39
C MET A 1 15.96 37.65 -20.10
N GLY A 2 16.32 37.39 -18.83
CA GLY A 2 17.15 36.25 -18.46
C GLY A 2 16.35 34.95 -18.59
N ALA A 3 16.88 33.97 -19.30
CA ALA A 3 16.24 32.66 -19.44
C ALA A 3 16.12 32.00 -18.07
N ALA A 4 14.89 31.64 -17.66
CA ALA A 4 14.66 30.90 -16.44
C ALA A 4 15.28 29.50 -16.57
N LEU A 5 16.35 29.25 -15.83
CA LEU A 5 17.00 27.94 -15.76
C LEU A 5 15.99 26.93 -15.18
N LYS A 6 15.81 25.81 -15.88
CA LYS A 6 15.01 24.68 -15.36
C LYS A 6 15.67 24.20 -14.07
N LYS A 7 14.86 23.91 -13.05
CA LYS A 7 15.31 23.42 -11.75
C LYS A 7 14.91 21.95 -11.61
N TYR A 8 15.82 21.14 -11.13
CA TYR A 8 15.57 19.75 -10.77
C TYR A 8 15.38 19.64 -9.26
N TYR A 9 14.45 18.79 -8.84
CA TYR A 9 14.18 18.45 -7.44
C TYR A 9 14.58 17.00 -7.19
N CYS A 10 15.30 16.75 -6.10
CA CYS A 10 15.59 15.40 -5.64
C CYS A 10 14.70 15.06 -4.43
N ASP A 11 13.85 14.04 -4.57
CA ASP A 11 12.95 13.57 -3.50
C ASP A 11 13.71 12.97 -2.30
N PHE A 12 14.84 12.31 -2.53
CA PHE A 12 15.64 11.72 -1.44
C PHE A 12 16.38 12.78 -0.61
N CYS A 13 16.81 13.86 -1.25
CA CYS A 13 17.60 14.91 -0.61
C CYS A 13 16.77 16.15 -0.21
N ASN A 14 15.51 16.24 -0.66
CA ASN A 14 14.60 17.37 -0.47
C ASN A 14 15.22 18.72 -0.86
N ARG A 15 15.87 18.79 -2.02
CA ARG A 15 16.61 19.98 -2.48
C ARG A 15 16.36 20.26 -3.97
N TYR A 16 16.32 21.56 -4.29
CA TYR A 16 16.29 22.06 -5.66
C TYR A 16 17.68 22.49 -6.12
N PHE A 17 18.02 22.20 -7.37
CA PHE A 17 19.23 22.69 -8.03
C PHE A 17 19.00 22.94 -9.52
N ASN A 18 19.95 23.60 -10.19
CA ASN A 18 19.84 23.85 -11.63
C ASN A 18 19.91 22.53 -12.40
N ASP A 19 18.96 22.33 -13.31
CA ASP A 19 18.84 21.11 -14.10
C ASP A 19 19.87 21.10 -15.22
N ASP A 20 21.05 20.57 -14.91
CA ASP A 20 22.11 20.24 -15.86
C ASP A 20 22.43 18.74 -15.75
N LYS A 21 22.71 18.10 -16.89
CA LYS A 21 22.94 16.64 -16.92
C LYS A 21 24.14 16.25 -16.06
N ASN A 22 25.20 17.05 -16.09
CA ASN A 22 26.41 16.77 -15.30
C ASN A 22 26.19 17.05 -13.81
N THR A 23 25.46 18.12 -13.47
CA THR A 23 25.13 18.41 -12.06
C THR A 23 24.25 17.32 -11.46
N ARG A 24 23.26 16.82 -12.20
CA ARG A 24 22.38 15.73 -11.77
C ARG A 24 23.16 14.43 -11.56
N ALA A 25 24.00 14.03 -12.52
CA ALA A 25 24.82 12.82 -12.39
C ALA A 25 25.79 12.88 -11.19
N LYS A 26 26.39 14.04 -10.94
CA LYS A 26 27.23 14.27 -9.74
C LYS A 26 26.41 14.20 -8.45
N HIS A 27 25.18 14.69 -8.46
CA HIS A 27 24.28 14.60 -7.32
C HIS A 27 23.88 13.15 -7.03
N GLU A 28 23.47 12.39 -8.04
CA GLU A 28 23.06 10.98 -7.93
C GLU A 28 24.20 10.08 -7.45
N SER A 29 25.44 10.37 -7.86
CA SER A 29 26.65 9.65 -7.41
C SER A 29 27.22 10.14 -6.07
N SER A 30 26.63 11.18 -5.47
CA SER A 30 27.11 11.71 -4.19
C SER A 30 26.82 10.73 -3.05
N VAL A 31 27.76 10.61 -2.12
CA VAL A 31 27.63 9.72 -0.95
C VAL A 31 26.37 10.05 -0.13
N SER A 32 26.04 11.34 0.00
CA SER A 32 24.83 11.78 0.70
C SER A 32 23.56 11.25 0.03
N HIS A 33 23.46 11.36 -1.30
CA HIS A 33 22.30 10.85 -2.04
C HIS A 33 22.22 9.32 -1.95
N ILE A 34 23.35 8.62 -2.15
CA ILE A 34 23.43 7.16 -2.06
C ILE A 34 22.95 6.67 -0.69
N ASN A 35 23.40 7.31 0.40
CA ASN A 35 23.01 6.92 1.75
C ASN A 35 21.53 7.18 2.04
N LEU A 36 21.00 8.35 1.66
CA LEU A 36 19.58 8.68 1.84
C LEU A 36 18.68 7.77 1.02
N LYS A 37 19.08 7.49 -0.22
CA LYS A 37 18.39 6.55 -1.10
C LYS A 37 18.37 5.14 -0.50
N LYS A 38 19.52 4.67 -0.01
CA LYS A 38 19.62 3.36 0.67
C LYS A 38 18.73 3.29 1.90
N GLU A 39 18.76 4.33 2.74
CA GLU A 39 17.93 4.40 3.95
C GLU A 39 16.44 4.37 3.61
N HIS A 40 16.02 5.11 2.59
CA HIS A 40 14.65 5.08 2.11
C HIS A 40 14.21 3.65 1.73
N TYR A 41 15.01 2.92 0.94
CA TYR A 41 14.67 1.54 0.59
C TYR A 41 14.76 0.56 1.76
N ASN A 42 15.62 0.83 2.74
CA ASN A 42 15.68 0.01 3.95
C ASN A 42 14.36 0.05 4.74
N MET A 43 13.63 1.17 4.70
CA MET A 43 12.33 1.31 5.39
C MET A 43 11.21 0.45 4.76
N PHE A 44 11.32 0.12 3.48
CA PHE A 44 10.30 -0.65 2.74
C PHE A 44 10.80 -2.04 2.36
N ARG A 45 11.74 -2.57 3.15
CA ARG A 45 12.38 -3.83 2.84
C ARG A 45 11.50 -5.00 3.26
N ASP A 46 11.48 -6.04 2.43
CA ASP A 46 10.64 -7.22 2.70
C ASP A 46 11.03 -7.89 4.03
N PRO A 47 10.04 -8.23 4.88
CA PRO A 47 10.30 -8.81 6.19
C PRO A 47 11.04 -10.15 6.09
N GLU A 48 10.74 -10.96 5.07
CA GLU A 48 11.44 -12.22 4.80
C GLU A 48 12.93 -12.01 4.51
N THR A 49 13.25 -10.99 3.70
CA THR A 49 14.62 -10.62 3.37
C THR A 49 15.36 -10.10 4.60
N ILE A 50 14.72 -9.25 5.42
CA ILE A 50 15.27 -8.76 6.68
C ILE A 50 15.61 -9.94 7.59
N LEU A 51 14.66 -10.85 7.82
CA LEU A 51 14.87 -11.99 8.71
C LEU A 51 16.05 -12.87 8.26
N LYS A 52 16.12 -13.18 6.97
CA LYS A 52 17.20 -14.01 6.40
C LYS A 52 18.58 -13.38 6.57
N GLU A 53 18.70 -12.07 6.38
CA GLU A 53 19.98 -11.39 6.52
C GLU A 53 20.37 -11.17 7.97
N GLU A 54 19.43 -10.75 8.81
CA GLU A 54 19.70 -10.40 10.20
C GLU A 54 19.97 -11.63 11.06
N THR A 55 19.35 -12.78 10.76
CA THR A 55 19.65 -14.05 11.45
C THR A 55 21.08 -14.56 11.23
N VAL A 56 21.70 -14.23 10.08
CA VAL A 56 23.08 -14.62 9.76
C VAL A 56 24.09 -13.66 10.39
N LYS A 57 23.70 -12.40 10.62
CA LYS A 57 24.57 -11.39 11.21
C LYS A 57 24.74 -11.62 12.71
N LYS A 58 25.94 -11.34 13.21
CA LYS A 58 26.20 -11.29 14.65
C LYS A 58 25.58 -10.01 15.24
N PRO A 59 25.06 -10.03 16.48
CA PRO A 59 24.48 -8.85 17.11
C PRO A 59 25.53 -7.77 17.37
N CYS A 60 25.13 -6.51 17.18
CA CYS A 60 25.99 -5.34 17.35
C CYS A 60 26.16 -5.00 18.83
N ARG A 61 27.33 -5.34 19.40
CA ARG A 61 27.61 -5.10 20.83
C ARG A 61 27.42 -3.63 21.25
N LYS A 62 27.84 -2.67 20.42
CA LYS A 62 27.70 -1.24 20.73
C LYS A 62 26.23 -0.82 20.81
N PHE A 63 25.44 -1.24 19.83
CA PHE A 63 24.01 -0.92 19.80
C PHE A 63 23.27 -1.55 20.99
N HIS A 64 23.53 -2.82 21.31
CA HIS A 64 22.86 -3.48 22.43
C HIS A 64 23.29 -2.96 23.81
N ASN A 65 24.54 -2.49 23.97
CA ASN A 65 25.03 -2.00 25.26
C ASN A 65 24.75 -0.51 25.48
N GLU A 66 24.96 0.32 24.45
CA GLU A 66 24.88 1.79 24.55
C GLU A 66 23.56 2.34 23.98
N GLY A 67 22.78 1.52 23.27
CA GLY A 67 21.59 1.96 22.53
C GLY A 67 21.91 2.75 21.26
N PHE A 68 23.19 2.97 20.95
CA PHE A 68 23.65 3.79 19.84
C PHE A 68 24.76 3.11 19.05
N CYS A 69 24.69 3.21 17.73
CA CYS A 69 25.73 2.73 16.82
C CYS A 69 26.09 3.83 15.82
N SER A 70 27.36 4.24 15.81
CA SER A 70 27.87 5.27 14.89
C SER A 70 27.74 4.91 13.41
N PHE A 71 27.57 3.62 13.09
CA PHE A 71 27.39 3.13 11.73
C PHE A 71 25.93 3.16 11.24
N GLY A 72 24.96 3.39 12.13
CA GLY A 72 23.53 3.47 11.79
C GLY A 72 23.04 2.30 10.94
N GLY A 73 22.25 2.58 9.91
CA GLY A 73 21.72 1.60 8.95
C GLY A 73 22.74 0.96 8.01
N SER A 74 24.03 1.33 8.10
CA SER A 74 25.13 0.68 7.35
C SER A 74 26.02 -0.20 8.23
N CYS A 75 25.58 -0.51 9.45
CA CYS A 75 26.26 -1.48 10.30
C CYS A 75 26.29 -2.87 9.67
N THR A 76 27.43 -3.56 9.74
CA THR A 76 27.57 -4.95 9.28
C THR A 76 27.03 -5.96 10.29
N PHE A 77 26.79 -5.51 11.51
CA PHE A 77 26.22 -6.31 12.61
C PHE A 77 24.73 -6.05 12.75
N SER A 78 24.00 -7.03 13.27
CA SER A 78 22.56 -6.91 13.46
C SER A 78 22.24 -5.93 14.60
N HIS A 79 21.27 -5.04 14.37
CA HIS A 79 20.70 -4.17 15.40
C HIS A 79 19.38 -4.73 15.96
N TYR A 80 18.92 -5.87 15.44
CA TYR A 80 17.69 -6.50 15.89
C TYR A 80 17.95 -7.35 17.12
N SER A 81 17.10 -7.20 18.13
CA SER A 81 17.08 -8.14 19.25
C SER A 81 16.43 -9.46 18.82
N GLN A 82 16.62 -10.51 19.63
CA GLN A 82 15.96 -11.79 19.38
C GLN A 82 14.43 -11.64 19.36
N GLU A 83 13.88 -10.80 20.24
CA GLU A 83 12.45 -10.50 20.30
C GLU A 83 11.95 -9.82 19.01
N ASP A 84 12.75 -8.93 18.43
CA ASP A 84 12.37 -8.24 17.19
C ASP A 84 12.39 -9.19 15.99
N LEU A 85 13.35 -10.11 15.93
CA LEU A 85 13.37 -11.16 14.91
C LEU A 85 12.15 -12.09 15.05
N ASP A 86 11.72 -12.36 16.28
CA ASP A 86 10.52 -13.17 16.53
C ASP A 86 9.23 -12.45 16.13
N LYS A 87 9.14 -11.13 16.32
CA LYS A 87 8.02 -10.32 15.77
C LYS A 87 7.99 -10.37 14.25
N ILE A 88 9.13 -10.20 13.58
CA ILE A 88 9.22 -10.29 12.11
C ILE A 88 8.79 -11.68 11.63
N ARG A 89 9.19 -12.75 12.32
CA ARG A 89 8.72 -14.11 12.02
C ARG A 89 7.20 -14.24 12.13
N GLN A 90 6.61 -13.66 13.16
CA GLN A 90 5.16 -13.67 13.35
C GLN A 90 4.44 -12.89 12.24
N GLU A 91 4.96 -11.73 11.85
CA GLU A 91 4.41 -10.93 10.74
C GLU A 91 4.42 -11.72 9.43
N ILE A 92 5.54 -12.39 9.10
CA ILE A 92 5.65 -13.25 7.92
C ILE A 92 4.66 -14.43 8.01
N PHE A 93 4.53 -15.05 9.18
CA PHE A 93 3.59 -16.13 9.38
C PHE A 93 2.14 -15.67 9.14
N ILE A 94 1.78 -14.50 9.67
CA ILE A 94 0.46 -13.92 9.48
C ILE A 94 0.24 -13.59 8.00
N SER A 95 1.18 -12.92 7.33
CA SER A 95 1.04 -12.58 5.90
C SER A 95 0.92 -13.82 5.03
N ASN A 96 1.72 -14.86 5.29
CA ASN A 96 1.63 -16.13 4.57
C ASN A 96 0.39 -16.94 4.94
N SER A 97 -0.15 -16.79 6.15
CA SER A 97 -1.43 -17.39 6.54
C SER A 97 -2.61 -16.72 5.83
N PHE A 98 -2.49 -15.43 5.50
CA PHE A 98 -3.44 -14.70 4.66
C PHE A 98 -3.16 -14.89 3.16
N ASN A 99 -2.50 -15.99 2.75
CA ASN A 99 -2.37 -16.36 1.35
C ASN A 99 -3.74 -16.45 0.69
N PHE A 100 -4.14 -15.35 0.03
CA PHE A 100 -5.27 -15.28 -0.89
C PHE A 100 -4.97 -16.01 -2.21
N ASP A 101 -3.78 -16.60 -2.35
CA ASP A 101 -3.32 -17.36 -3.52
C ASP A 101 -4.25 -18.51 -3.91
N ASN A 102 -5.17 -18.92 -3.02
CA ASN A 102 -6.21 -19.92 -3.31
C ASN A 102 -7.65 -19.38 -3.24
N LEU A 103 -7.86 -18.08 -3.05
CA LEU A 103 -9.19 -17.47 -3.19
C LEU A 103 -9.27 -16.84 -4.58
N THR A 104 -9.69 -17.64 -5.56
CA THR A 104 -10.00 -17.11 -6.88
C THR A 104 -11.20 -16.17 -6.78
N ILE A 105 -11.27 -15.20 -7.70
CA ILE A 105 -12.45 -14.33 -7.82
C ILE A 105 -13.69 -15.20 -8.03
N GLU A 106 -13.54 -16.30 -8.77
CA GLU A 106 -14.56 -17.32 -9.01
C GLU A 106 -15.06 -17.96 -7.70
N ASP A 107 -14.17 -18.37 -6.79
CA ASP A 107 -14.55 -18.95 -5.50
C ASP A 107 -15.31 -17.94 -4.62
N TRP A 108 -14.90 -16.67 -4.64
CA TRP A 108 -15.62 -15.60 -3.96
C TRP A 108 -16.99 -15.35 -4.58
N LEU A 109 -17.09 -15.34 -5.91
CA LEU A 109 -18.36 -15.17 -6.64
C LEU A 109 -19.35 -16.28 -6.32
N VAL A 110 -18.89 -17.54 -6.24
CA VAL A 110 -19.74 -18.68 -5.85
C VAL A 110 -20.28 -18.49 -4.42
N LYS A 111 -19.40 -18.12 -3.47
CA LYS A 111 -19.81 -17.85 -2.08
C LYS A 111 -20.80 -16.67 -2.02
N TYR A 112 -20.50 -15.58 -2.71
CA TYR A 112 -21.32 -14.38 -2.74
C TYR A 112 -22.71 -14.65 -3.34
N ASN A 113 -22.77 -15.35 -4.47
CA ASN A 113 -24.04 -15.73 -5.10
C ASN A 113 -24.86 -16.65 -4.19
N ARG A 114 -24.23 -17.63 -3.53
CA ARG A 114 -24.91 -18.47 -2.53
C ARG A 114 -25.52 -17.64 -1.40
N GLU A 115 -24.78 -16.67 -0.87
CA GLU A 115 -25.30 -15.75 0.16
C GLU A 115 -26.46 -14.87 -0.34
N LEU A 116 -26.45 -14.46 -1.61
CA LEU A 116 -27.58 -13.74 -2.22
C LEU A 116 -28.83 -14.61 -2.36
N GLU A 117 -28.65 -15.88 -2.73
CA GLU A 117 -29.75 -16.85 -2.84
C GLU A 117 -30.34 -17.20 -1.47
N GLU A 118 -29.51 -17.43 -0.46
CA GLU A 118 -29.93 -17.68 0.93
C GLU A 118 -30.69 -16.49 1.52
N LYS A 119 -30.29 -15.26 1.17
CA LYS A 119 -30.97 -14.02 1.61
C LYS A 119 -32.20 -13.66 0.77
N ASN A 120 -32.56 -14.48 -0.22
CA ASN A 120 -33.71 -14.30 -1.11
C ASN A 120 -33.81 -12.86 -1.68
N ILE A 121 -32.66 -12.28 -2.03
CA ILE A 121 -32.56 -10.93 -2.62
C ILE A 121 -32.86 -11.04 -4.13
N LYS A 122 -33.94 -11.72 -4.50
CA LYS A 122 -34.35 -11.83 -5.92
C LYS A 122 -35.44 -10.85 -6.30
N ASN A 123 -36.08 -10.16 -5.37
CA ASN A 123 -37.15 -9.21 -5.70
C ASN A 123 -36.97 -7.86 -5.00
N ASN A 124 -36.57 -6.84 -5.75
CA ASN A 124 -36.62 -5.41 -5.40
C ASN A 124 -35.68 -4.88 -4.29
N LYS A 125 -34.50 -5.47 -4.05
CA LYS A 125 -33.50 -4.74 -3.25
C LYS A 125 -32.93 -3.59 -4.10
N LEU A 126 -33.07 -2.38 -3.58
CA LEU A 126 -32.47 -1.19 -4.13
C LEU A 126 -30.97 -1.25 -3.83
N LEU A 127 -30.12 -1.01 -4.84
CA LEU A 127 -28.67 -1.02 -4.65
C LEU A 127 -28.30 0.06 -3.61
N TRP A 128 -27.32 -0.21 -2.72
CA TRP A 128 -26.80 0.72 -1.69
C TRP A 128 -27.86 1.36 -0.76
N SER A 129 -29.10 0.85 -0.73
CA SER A 129 -30.17 1.41 0.10
C SER A 129 -29.93 1.26 1.61
N SER A 130 -29.12 0.29 2.02
CA SER A 130 -28.68 0.11 3.41
C SER A 130 -27.56 1.06 3.83
N GLU A 131 -26.93 1.74 2.87
CA GLU A 131 -25.86 2.72 3.11
C GLU A 131 -26.37 4.16 3.06
N LEU A 132 -27.64 4.36 2.69
CA LEU A 132 -28.27 5.67 2.69
C LEU A 132 -28.76 6.04 4.10
N PRO A 133 -28.47 7.26 4.58
CA PRO A 133 -29.08 7.78 5.80
C PRO A 133 -30.61 7.62 5.80
N PRO A 134 -31.24 7.16 6.92
CA PRO A 134 -32.67 6.91 7.00
C PRO A 134 -33.55 8.10 6.62
N GLU A 135 -33.06 9.32 6.84
CA GLU A 135 -33.74 10.58 6.55
C GLU A 135 -33.96 10.80 5.05
N LEU A 136 -33.06 10.27 4.22
CA LEU A 136 -33.15 10.34 2.77
C LEU A 136 -34.15 9.32 2.21
N LEU A 137 -34.31 8.18 2.88
CA LEU A 137 -35.32 7.18 2.51
C LEU A 137 -36.74 7.67 2.80
N LEU A 138 -36.93 8.45 3.88
CA LEU A 138 -38.24 9.00 4.26
C LEU A 138 -38.76 10.04 3.26
N ASN A 139 -37.85 10.76 2.59
CA ASN A 139 -38.15 11.82 1.62
C ASN A 139 -37.75 11.45 0.19
N ALA A 140 -37.72 10.16 -0.17
CA ALA A 140 -37.25 9.70 -1.47
C ALA A 140 -37.92 10.43 -2.66
N GLN A 141 -39.21 10.77 -2.55
CA GLN A 141 -39.96 11.48 -3.60
C GLN A 141 -39.49 12.92 -3.86
N LEU A 142 -38.72 13.51 -2.94
CA LEU A 142 -38.15 14.86 -3.04
C LEU A 142 -36.70 14.84 -3.53
N LEU A 143 -36.09 13.67 -3.67
CA LEU A 143 -34.72 13.54 -4.13
C LEU A 143 -34.66 13.59 -5.67
N PRO A 144 -33.65 14.27 -6.25
CA PRO A 144 -33.42 14.22 -7.68
C PRO A 144 -33.13 12.77 -8.12
N PRO A 145 -33.46 12.40 -9.37
CA PRO A 145 -33.32 11.02 -9.87
C PRO A 145 -31.94 10.39 -9.63
N SER A 146 -30.87 11.20 -9.63
CA SER A 146 -29.49 10.75 -9.40
C SER A 146 -29.20 10.30 -7.96
N LEU A 147 -30.03 10.67 -6.99
CA LEU A 147 -29.89 10.30 -5.57
C LEU A 147 -30.88 9.22 -5.12
N LEU A 148 -31.70 8.74 -6.04
CA LEU A 148 -32.61 7.63 -5.78
C LEU A 148 -31.86 6.29 -5.91
N PRO A 149 -31.98 5.38 -4.94
CA PRO A 149 -31.48 4.04 -5.07
C PRO A 149 -32.06 3.38 -6.32
N PHE A 150 -31.20 2.80 -7.17
CA PHE A 150 -31.61 2.19 -8.42
C PHE A 150 -31.93 0.70 -8.23
N PRO A 151 -32.99 0.15 -8.83
CA PRO A 151 -33.34 -1.25 -8.67
C PRO A 151 -32.36 -2.15 -9.44
N ILE A 152 -31.86 -3.20 -8.79
CA ILE A 152 -30.81 -4.09 -9.33
C ILE A 152 -31.20 -4.70 -10.70
N LYS A 153 -32.48 -5.02 -10.91
CA LYS A 153 -32.98 -5.57 -12.19
C LYS A 153 -32.59 -4.76 -13.42
N ASN A 154 -32.51 -3.44 -13.28
CA ASN A 154 -32.20 -2.55 -14.40
C ASN A 154 -30.69 -2.52 -14.73
N ILE A 155 -29.84 -3.14 -13.90
CA ILE A 155 -28.38 -3.26 -14.13
C ILE A 155 -28.06 -4.57 -14.85
N ILE A 156 -28.84 -5.62 -14.59
CA ILE A 156 -28.63 -6.96 -15.15
C ILE A 156 -28.90 -6.96 -16.66
N ASP A 157 -29.86 -6.14 -17.12
CA ASP A 157 -30.26 -6.03 -18.52
C ASP A 157 -29.54 -4.89 -19.28
N ILE A 158 -28.41 -4.38 -18.77
CA ILE A 158 -27.64 -3.34 -19.48
C ILE A 158 -26.75 -4.03 -20.52
N ASP A 159 -27.10 -3.86 -21.79
CA ASP A 159 -26.20 -4.16 -22.89
C ASP A 159 -25.10 -3.08 -22.94
N LEU A 160 -23.96 -3.38 -22.33
CA LEU A 160 -22.79 -2.50 -22.35
C LEU A 160 -22.10 -2.66 -23.69
N GLU A 161 -22.35 -1.73 -24.63
CA GLU A 161 -21.51 -1.60 -25.82
C GLU A 161 -20.05 -1.50 -25.37
N THR A 162 -19.19 -2.36 -25.94
CA THR A 162 -17.76 -2.31 -25.68
C THR A 162 -17.25 -0.95 -26.14
N TRP A 163 -16.72 -0.15 -25.22
CA TRP A 163 -16.00 1.07 -25.57
C TRP A 163 -14.87 0.68 -26.53
N GLY A 164 -14.93 1.21 -27.74
CA GLY A 164 -13.94 1.00 -28.79
C GLY A 164 -12.56 1.53 -28.41
#